data_AF-A0A6S7H201-F1
#
_entry.id   AF-A0A6S7H201-F1
#
_cell.length_a   1.000
_cell.length_b   1.000
_cell.length_c   1.000
_cell.angle_alpha   90.00
_cell.angle_beta   90.00
_cell.angle_gamma   90.00
#
_symmetry.space_group_name_H-M   'P 1'
#
loop_
_entity.id
_entity.type
_entity.pdbx_description
1 polymer ?
#
loop_
_entity_poly.entity_id
_entity_poly.type
_entity_poly.pdbx_seq_one_letter_code
_entity_poly.pdbx_strand_id
1 'polypeptide(L)'
;MLLKLTGGHVRVCDSRYDYLAGSTKVQLEQCYQNLINESGRLEVHDIRPVQRQTGSVGCGLFAIAFAYELAVGHQPVHLVRFDQKKMRSHLLSCFEKRELTHFPQARRQPATQPIYNKVTSATLCECKLPEKCNCAPGF
;
A
#
# COMPACT_ATOMS: atom_id res chain seq x y z
N MET A 1 -4.85 3.18 0.74
CA MET A 1 -3.80 2.40 0.07
C MET A 1 -2.59 3.28 -0.12
N LEU A 2 -1.39 2.76 0.19
CA LEU A 2 -0.15 3.44 -0.13
C LEU A 2 0.88 2.43 -0.64
N LEU A 3 1.73 2.91 -1.54
CA LEU A 3 2.65 2.16 -2.38
C LEU A 3 4.06 2.69 -2.18
N LYS A 4 4.98 1.84 -1.72
CA LYS A 4 6.42 2.14 -1.71
C LYS A 4 7.11 1.24 -2.74
N LEU A 5 7.92 1.87 -3.58
CA LEU A 5 8.89 1.24 -4.47
C LEU A 5 10.13 0.87 -3.66
N THR A 6 10.43 -0.41 -3.55
CA THR A 6 11.73 -0.89 -3.08
C THR A 6 12.11 -2.11 -3.91
N GLY A 7 13.33 -2.21 -4.45
CA GLY A 7 13.86 -3.46 -5.01
C GLY A 7 12.90 -4.24 -5.93
N GLY A 8 12.29 -3.59 -6.91
CA GLY A 8 11.46 -4.24 -7.94
C GLY A 8 10.08 -4.74 -7.52
N HIS A 9 9.64 -4.50 -6.28
CA HIS A 9 8.31 -4.88 -5.80
C HIS A 9 7.52 -3.70 -5.25
N VAL A 10 6.19 -3.80 -5.30
CA VAL A 10 5.24 -2.83 -4.77
C VAL A 10 4.74 -3.31 -3.42
N ARG A 11 4.89 -2.51 -2.36
CA ARG A 11 4.31 -2.82 -1.05
C ARG A 11 2.98 -2.13 -0.87
N VAL A 12 1.96 -2.86 -0.43
CA VAL A 12 0.61 -2.34 -0.16
C VAL A 12 0.31 -2.41 1.33
N CYS A 13 -0.22 -1.30 1.88
CA CYS A 13 -0.82 -1.24 3.22
C CYS A 13 -2.26 -0.72 3.10
N ASP A 14 -3.21 -1.44 3.68
CA ASP A 14 -4.63 -1.07 3.71
C ASP A 14 -5.18 -1.12 5.15
N SER A 15 -5.67 0.01 5.65
CA SER A 15 -6.25 0.14 6.99
C SER A 15 -7.72 -0.27 7.06
N ARG A 16 -8.37 -0.57 5.93
CA ARG A 16 -9.82 -0.79 5.81
C ARG A 16 -10.15 -2.21 5.38
N TYR A 17 -9.50 -2.71 4.34
CA TYR A 17 -9.74 -4.05 3.82
C TYR A 17 -8.60 -4.97 4.20
N ASP A 18 -8.91 -6.23 4.44
CA ASP A 18 -7.95 -7.30 4.69
C ASP A 18 -7.57 -8.06 3.43
N TYR A 19 -8.05 -7.64 2.26
CA TYR A 19 -7.75 -8.21 0.95
C TYR A 19 -7.48 -7.12 -0.10
N LEU A 20 -6.70 -7.48 -1.12
CA LEU A 20 -6.44 -6.64 -2.28
C LEU A 20 -7.49 -6.92 -3.36
N ALA A 21 -8.36 -5.95 -3.65
CA ALA A 21 -9.40 -6.09 -4.66
C ALA A 21 -8.79 -6.31 -6.07
N GLY A 22 -9.51 -7.03 -6.93
CA GLY A 22 -9.07 -7.31 -8.31
C GLY A 22 -8.81 -6.03 -9.12
N SER A 23 -9.70 -5.05 -9.01
CA SER A 23 -9.54 -3.73 -9.65
C SER A 23 -8.27 -3.01 -9.20
N THR A 24 -7.90 -3.14 -7.93
CA THR A 24 -6.66 -2.55 -7.44
C THR A 24 -5.43 -3.24 -8.00
N LYS A 25 -5.44 -4.57 -8.16
CA LYS A 25 -4.34 -5.29 -8.81
C LYS A 25 -4.10 -4.77 -10.23
N VAL A 26 -5.17 -4.60 -11.01
CA VAL A 26 -5.11 -4.03 -12.37
C VAL A 26 -4.53 -2.61 -12.35
N GLN A 27 -4.98 -1.76 -11.42
CA GLN A 27 -4.44 -0.40 -11.29
C GLN A 27 -2.95 -0.41 -10.92
N LEU A 28 -2.51 -1.31 -10.04
CA LEU A 28 -1.10 -1.45 -9.70
C LEU A 28 -0.26 -1.86 -10.93
N GLU A 29 -0.73 -2.82 -11.72
CA GLU A 29 -0.03 -3.19 -12.95
C GLU A 29 0.09 -2.02 -13.92
N GLN A 30 -0.98 -1.26 -14.11
CA GLN A 30 -0.99 -0.12 -15.02
C GLN A 30 -0.06 1.02 -14.55
N CYS A 31 -0.06 1.32 -13.25
CA CYS A 31 0.77 2.39 -12.68
C CYS A 31 2.25 2.00 -12.56
N TYR A 32 2.56 0.71 -12.43
CA TYR A 32 3.91 0.20 -12.18
C TYR A 32 4.40 -0.74 -13.29
N GLN A 33 4.01 -0.48 -14.54
CA GLN A 33 4.43 -1.27 -15.71
C GLN A 33 5.95 -1.40 -15.82
N ASN A 34 6.68 -0.37 -15.40
CA ASN A 34 8.15 -0.34 -15.41
C ASN A 34 8.80 -1.27 -14.38
N LEU A 35 8.03 -1.91 -13.50
CA LEU A 35 8.52 -2.89 -12.52
C LEU A 35 8.13 -4.32 -12.87
N ILE A 36 7.47 -4.53 -14.00
CA ILE A 36 7.10 -5.87 -14.46
C ILE A 36 8.40 -6.63 -14.72
N ASN A 37 8.55 -7.79 -14.07
CA ASN A 37 9.74 -8.61 -14.19
C ASN A 37 9.80 -9.33 -15.55
N GLU A 38 10.90 -10.02 -15.83
CA GLU A 38 11.11 -10.76 -17.09
C GLU A 38 10.01 -11.81 -17.37
N SER A 39 9.33 -12.31 -16.32
CA SER A 39 8.19 -13.23 -16.45
C SER A 39 6.86 -12.55 -16.78
N GLY A 40 6.84 -11.24 -17.02
CA GLY A 40 5.62 -10.48 -17.29
C GLY A 40 4.75 -10.29 -16.04
N ARG A 41 5.35 -10.31 -14.83
CA ARG A 41 4.60 -10.21 -13.57
C ARG A 41 5.07 -9.05 -12.71
N LEU A 42 4.11 -8.35 -12.10
CA LEU A 42 4.37 -7.40 -11.02
C LEU A 42 4.38 -8.13 -9.68
N GLU A 43 5.45 -7.93 -8.90
CA GLU A 43 5.51 -8.45 -7.53
C GLU A 43 4.86 -7.47 -6.55
N VAL A 44 3.69 -7.84 -6.02
CA VAL A 44 2.98 -7.04 -5.01
C VAL A 44 3.07 -7.73 -3.65
N HIS A 45 3.59 -7.02 -2.67
CA HIS A 45 3.70 -7.45 -1.28
C HIS A 45 2.59 -6.77 -0.47
N ASP A 46 1.52 -7.50 -0.20
CA ASP A 46 0.45 -7.03 0.67
C ASP A 46 0.84 -7.27 2.13
N ILE A 47 1.16 -6.19 2.85
CA ILE A 47 1.68 -6.24 4.23
C ILE A 47 0.49 -6.32 5.19
N ARG A 48 0.30 -7.48 5.82
CA ARG A 48 -0.78 -7.70 6.78
C ARG A 48 -0.34 -8.55 7.98
N PRO A 49 -0.98 -8.39 9.15
CA PRO A 49 -1.94 -7.35 9.47
C PRO A 49 -1.24 -6.00 9.73
N VAL A 50 -1.73 -4.92 9.13
CA VAL A 50 -1.44 -3.55 9.58
C VAL A 50 -2.59 -3.06 10.48
N GLN A 51 -2.39 -1.96 11.20
CA GLN A 51 -3.46 -1.41 12.04
C GLN A 51 -4.69 -1.03 11.19
N ARG A 52 -5.86 -1.53 11.58
CA ARG A 52 -7.14 -1.14 11.00
C ARG A 52 -7.59 0.22 11.53
N GLN A 53 -8.17 1.03 10.65
CA GLN A 53 -8.83 2.27 11.04
C GLN A 53 -10.15 1.96 11.75
N THR A 54 -10.53 2.81 12.71
CA THR A 54 -11.88 2.87 13.25
C THR A 54 -12.72 3.86 12.44
N GLY A 55 -13.92 3.46 11.98
CA GLY A 55 -14.82 4.31 11.19
C GLY A 55 -14.43 4.47 9.72
N SER A 56 -15.19 5.26 8.96
CA SER A 56 -15.04 5.40 7.50
C SER A 56 -14.02 6.46 7.04
N VAL A 57 -13.73 7.46 7.86
CA VAL A 57 -12.99 8.68 7.45
C VAL A 57 -11.46 8.60 7.69
N GLY A 58 -10.97 7.52 8.31
CA GLY A 58 -9.58 7.40 8.75
C GLY A 58 -8.56 7.05 7.66
N CYS A 59 -8.99 6.56 6.48
CA CYS A 59 -8.10 5.92 5.51
C CYS A 59 -6.98 6.83 5.00
N GLY A 60 -7.25 8.12 4.79
CA GLY A 60 -6.24 9.10 4.38
C GLY A 60 -5.15 9.32 5.43
N LEU A 61 -5.54 9.39 6.71
CA LEU A 61 -4.59 9.56 7.82
C LEU A 61 -3.65 8.36 7.93
N PHE A 62 -4.21 7.14 7.85
CA PHE A 62 -3.42 5.92 7.87
C PHE A 62 -2.53 5.77 6.64
N ALA A 63 -3.01 6.12 5.45
CA ALA A 63 -2.20 6.10 4.24
C ALA A 63 -0.94 6.98 4.37
N ILE A 64 -1.10 8.21 4.87
CA ILE A 64 0.02 9.14 5.09
C ILE A 64 0.97 8.60 6.18
N ALA A 65 0.43 8.13 7.30
CA ALA A 65 1.25 7.62 8.40
C ALA A 65 2.06 6.37 8.00
N PHE A 66 1.43 5.42 7.29
CA PHE A 66 2.14 4.27 6.72
C PHE A 66 3.23 4.70 5.73
N ALA A 67 2.98 5.77 4.95
CA ALA A 67 3.96 6.29 4.00
C ALA A 67 5.20 6.81 4.67
N TYR A 68 4.99 7.60 5.72
CA TYR A 68 6.04 8.17 6.50
C TYR A 68 6.91 7.08 7.14
N GLU A 69 6.31 6.09 7.82
CA GLU A 69 7.05 4.99 8.44
C GLU A 69 7.80 4.14 7.41
N LEU A 70 7.16 3.84 6.27
CA LEU A 70 7.82 3.12 5.18
C LEU A 70 8.98 3.93 4.61
N ALA A 71 8.87 5.25 4.48
CA ALA A 71 9.90 6.13 3.93
C ALA A 71 11.11 6.24 4.86
N VAL A 72 10.88 6.50 6.14
CA VAL A 72 11.92 6.68 7.16
C VAL A 72 12.60 5.35 7.53
N GLY A 73 11.88 4.22 7.45
CA GLY A 73 12.48 2.89 7.55
C GLY A 73 12.93 2.48 8.96
N HIS A 74 12.60 3.24 10.01
CA HIS A 74 13.02 2.95 11.38
C HIS A 74 12.39 1.66 11.94
N GLN A 75 11.12 1.41 11.65
CA GLN A 75 10.39 0.25 12.17
C GLN A 75 9.49 -0.36 11.09
N PRO A 76 9.32 -1.69 11.07
CA PRO A 76 8.35 -2.32 10.20
C PRO A 76 6.94 -1.78 10.47
N VAL A 77 6.26 -1.30 9.42
CA VAL A 77 4.98 -0.60 9.51
C VAL A 77 3.87 -1.38 10.22
N HIS A 78 3.91 -2.72 10.16
CA HIS A 78 2.95 -3.59 10.84
C HIS A 78 3.12 -3.60 12.38
N LEU A 79 4.29 -3.24 12.90
CA LEU A 79 4.53 -3.13 14.35
C LEU A 79 4.09 -1.78 14.92
N VAL A 80 3.84 -0.79 14.06
CA VAL A 80 3.42 0.53 14.50
C VAL A 80 1.93 0.52 14.83
N ARG A 81 1.58 1.14 15.96
CA ARG A 81 0.19 1.35 16.39
C ARG A 81 -0.02 2.83 16.62
N PHE A 82 -0.71 3.49 15.70
CA PHE A 82 -1.08 4.90 15.77
C PHE A 82 -2.24 5.16 16.73
N ASP A 83 -2.13 6.25 17.48
CA ASP A 83 -3.22 6.85 18.24
C ASP A 83 -4.12 7.64 17.28
N GLN A 84 -5.12 6.95 16.68
CA GLN A 84 -6.00 7.51 15.65
C GLN A 84 -6.67 8.82 16.08
N LYS A 85 -6.97 8.99 17.38
CA LYS A 85 -7.63 10.20 17.89
C LYS A 85 -6.75 11.43 17.73
N LYS A 86 -5.43 11.27 17.77
CA LYS A 86 -4.44 12.36 17.66
C LYS A 86 -3.87 12.53 16.26
N MET A 87 -4.05 11.57 15.36
CA MET A 87 -3.46 11.63 14.01
C MET A 87 -3.88 12.87 13.21
N ARG A 88 -5.15 13.28 13.30
CA ARG A 88 -5.66 14.42 12.53
C ARG A 88 -5.05 15.75 12.99
N SER A 89 -5.09 16.03 14.29
CA SER A 89 -4.53 17.27 14.85
C SER A 89 -3.01 17.32 14.66
N HIS A 90 -2.34 16.16 14.76
CA HIS A 90 -0.92 16.06 14.46
C HIS A 90 -0.61 16.38 12.99
N LEU A 91 -1.36 15.83 12.04
CA LEU A 91 -1.16 16.11 10.62
C LEU A 91 -1.37 17.60 10.29
N LEU A 92 -2.37 18.23 10.91
CA LEU A 92 -2.57 19.68 10.78
C LEU A 92 -1.33 20.45 11.26
N SER A 93 -0.81 20.12 12.44
CA SER A 93 0.41 20.75 12.97
C SER A 93 1.64 20.50 12.07
N CYS A 94 1.75 19.32 11.46
CA CYS A 94 2.82 19.02 10.50
C CYS A 94 2.73 19.94 9.27
N PHE A 95 1.52 20.16 8.74
CA PHE A 95 1.32 21.07 7.61
C PHE A 95 1.62 22.52 7.95
N GLU A 96 1.20 23.00 9.13
CA GLU A 96 1.52 24.35 9.62
C GLU A 96 3.03 24.56 9.77
N LYS A 97 3.74 23.54 10.28
CA LYS A 97 5.20 23.57 10.44
C LYS A 97 5.98 23.22 9.18
N ARG A 98 5.30 22.79 8.11
CA ARG A 98 5.88 22.30 6.85
C ARG A 98 6.88 21.15 7.04
N GLU A 99 6.67 20.36 8.09
CA GLU A 99 7.55 19.25 8.46
C GLU A 99 6.68 18.06 8.88
N LEU A 100 6.81 16.94 8.18
CA LEU A 100 6.13 15.71 8.54
C LEU A 100 6.99 14.94 9.53
N THR A 101 6.39 14.49 10.64
CA THR A 101 7.09 13.75 11.70
C THR A 101 6.36 12.43 11.99
N HIS A 102 6.95 11.60 12.86
CA HIS A 102 6.32 10.35 13.28
C HIS A 102 4.93 10.61 13.87
N PHE A 103 3.92 9.92 13.34
CA PHE A 103 2.56 10.04 13.84
C PHE A 103 2.46 9.53 15.29
N PRO A 104 1.55 10.10 16.11
CA PRO A 104 1.38 9.68 17.50
C PRO A 104 1.10 8.19 17.61
N GLN A 105 1.85 7.49 18.45
CA GLN A 105 1.69 6.05 18.66
C GLN A 105 0.98 5.76 20.00
N ALA A 106 0.11 4.75 20.00
CA ALA A 106 -0.43 4.14 21.20
C ALA A 106 0.62 3.23 21.86
N ARG A 107 0.36 2.74 23.08
CA ARG A 107 1.29 1.84 23.79
C ARG A 107 1.70 0.66 22.89
N ARG A 108 3.00 0.37 22.85
CA ARG A 108 3.57 -0.75 22.09
C ARG A 108 2.98 -2.06 22.60
N GLN A 109 2.48 -2.88 21.67
CA GLN A 109 2.13 -4.28 21.94
C GLN A 109 3.22 -5.21 21.41
N PRO A 110 3.30 -6.46 21.91
CA PRO A 110 4.27 -7.43 21.44
C PRO A 110 4.20 -7.62 19.92
N ALA A 111 5.35 -7.80 19.29
CA ALA A 111 5.45 -7.99 17.86
C ALA A 111 4.69 -9.25 17.44
N THR A 112 3.69 -9.10 16.56
CA THR A 112 3.15 -10.22 15.78
C THR A 112 3.89 -10.26 14.45
N GLN A 113 4.39 -11.43 14.05
CA GLN A 113 5.03 -11.63 12.76
C GLN A 113 4.06 -11.22 11.63
N PRO A 114 4.48 -10.39 10.67
CA PRO A 114 3.66 -10.05 9.52
C PRO A 114 3.57 -11.24 8.58
N ILE A 115 2.43 -11.37 7.91
CA ILE A 115 2.27 -12.21 6.75
C ILE A 115 2.49 -11.32 5.51
N TYR A 116 3.56 -11.58 4.78
CA TYR A 116 3.79 -10.99 3.47
C TYR A 116 3.16 -11.90 2.42
N ASN A 117 1.92 -11.57 2.03
CA ASN A 117 1.28 -12.31 0.95
C ASN A 117 1.82 -11.76 -0.38
N LYS A 118 2.61 -12.60 -1.06
CA LYS A 118 3.04 -12.33 -2.44
C LYS A 118 1.84 -12.50 -3.36
N VAL A 119 1.39 -11.41 -3.94
CA VAL A 119 0.36 -11.41 -4.98
C VAL A 119 1.07 -11.15 -6.30
N THR A 120 1.16 -12.18 -7.14
CA THR A 120 1.51 -11.98 -8.56
C THR A 120 0.25 -11.72 -9.34
N SER A 121 0.27 -10.65 -10.12
CA SER A 121 -0.74 -10.40 -11.13
C SER A 121 -0.08 -10.62 -12.51
N ALA A 122 -0.80 -11.32 -13.38
CA ALA A 122 -0.31 -11.68 -14.71
C ALA A 122 -0.83 -10.63 -15.69
N THR A 123 0.07 -10.05 -16.50
CA THR A 123 -0.36 -9.20 -17.61
C THR A 123 -1.18 -10.04 -18.60
N LEU A 124 -2.48 -9.77 -18.69
CA LEU A 124 -3.28 -10.24 -19.80
C LEU A 124 -3.27 -9.16 -20.91
N CYS A 125 -2.85 -9.60 -22.10
CA CYS A 125 -2.83 -8.93 -23.40
C CYS A 125 -1.66 -7.98 -23.72
N GLU A 126 -1.04 -8.25 -24.87
CA GLU A 126 -0.10 -7.37 -25.60
C GLU A 126 -0.66 -5.97 -25.91
N CYS A 127 -1.98 -5.79 -25.77
CA CYS A 127 -2.70 -4.59 -26.13
C CYS A 127 -2.87 -3.55 -25.01
N LYS A 128 -2.36 -3.80 -23.78
CA LYS A 128 -2.36 -2.85 -22.64
C LYS A 128 -3.73 -2.26 -22.25
N LEU A 129 -4.85 -2.90 -22.59
CA LEU A 129 -6.20 -2.42 -22.23
C LEU A 129 -6.86 -3.35 -21.21
N PRO A 130 -7.51 -2.79 -20.16
CA PRO A 130 -7.91 -3.58 -19.00
C PRO A 130 -9.11 -4.50 -19.20
N GLU A 131 -9.99 -4.33 -20.17
CA GLU A 131 -11.13 -5.25 -20.33
C GLU A 131 -11.53 -5.44 -21.81
N LYS A 132 -11.57 -6.73 -22.22
CA LYS A 132 -11.97 -7.30 -23.53
C LYS A 132 -10.94 -7.22 -24.67
N CYS A 133 -10.10 -8.24 -24.74
CA CYS A 133 -9.22 -8.48 -25.87
C CYS A 133 -9.90 -9.47 -26.83
N ASN A 134 -10.72 -8.96 -27.74
CA ASN A 134 -11.03 -9.69 -28.97
C ASN A 134 -9.85 -9.50 -29.93
N CYS A 135 -8.75 -10.21 -29.69
CA CYS A 135 -7.66 -10.34 -30.66
C CYS A 135 -8.16 -11.25 -31.78
N ALA A 136 -8.91 -10.69 -32.74
CA ALA A 136 -9.11 -11.37 -34.01
C ALA A 136 -7.76 -11.44 -34.73
N PRO A 137 -7.35 -12.61 -35.26
CA PRO A 137 -6.17 -12.66 -36.12
C PRO A 137 -6.51 -11.93 -37.42
N GLY A 138 -5.86 -10.78 -37.63
CA GLY A 138 -5.84 -10.11 -38.93
C GLY A 138 -4.92 -10.87 -39.88
N PHE A 139 -5.44 -11.09 -41.09
CA PHE A 139 -4.88 -11.81 -42.24
C PHE A 139 -3.40 -11.56 -42.54
#